data_AF-A0A2R8EZK2-F1
#
_entry.id   AF-A0A2R8EZK2-F1
#
_cell.length_a   1.000
_cell.length_b   1.000
_cell.length_c   1.000
_cell.angle_alpha   90.00
_cell.angle_beta   90.00
_cell.angle_gamma   90.00
#
_symmetry.space_group_name_H-M   'P 1'
#
loop_
_entity.id
_entity.type
_entity.pdbx_description
1 polymer ?
#
loop_
_entity_poly.entity_id
_entity_poly.type
_entity_poly.pdbx_seq_one_letter_code
_entity_poly.pdbx_strand_id
1 'polypeptide(L)'
;MLKHIHQRDMLKLWEEFLIKFKHVLILDKEKGYIYLRSFLWYTDTKLLESQQPELEQVLAKYLSEEEKGNIMRTIAAKYIDEGIEIGETKGIAKGRAEAARGLDCPNLYKQFPLL
;
A
#
# COMPACT_ATOMS: atom_id res chain seq x y z
N MET A 1 23.86 1.96 15.12
CA MET A 1 22.75 2.88 14.78
C MET A 1 23.09 3.61 13.50
N LEU A 2 22.59 3.15 12.34
CA LEU A 2 22.68 3.94 11.10
C LEU A 2 21.67 5.09 11.20
N LYS A 3 22.12 6.26 11.67
CA LYS A 3 21.25 7.43 11.91
C LYS A 3 20.97 8.28 10.67
N HIS A 4 21.52 7.96 9.51
CA HIS A 4 21.32 8.75 8.30
C HIS A 4 21.19 7.85 7.07
N ILE A 5 20.04 7.20 6.90
CA ILE A 5 19.58 6.91 5.54
C ILE A 5 19.24 8.29 4.98
N HIS A 6 20.15 8.87 4.20
CA HIS A 6 19.83 10.06 3.42
C HIS A 6 18.49 9.81 2.75
N GLN A 7 17.48 10.60 3.11
CA GLN A 7 16.18 10.56 2.45
C GLN A 7 16.47 10.80 0.99
N ARG A 8 16.44 9.73 0.18
CA ARG A 8 16.69 9.85 -1.24
C ARG A 8 15.57 10.72 -1.77
N ASP A 9 15.97 11.74 -2.53
CA ASP A 9 15.02 12.58 -3.23
C ASP A 9 14.25 11.69 -4.22
N MET A 10 13.03 11.32 -3.82
CA MET A 10 12.19 10.41 -4.59
C MET A 10 11.81 11.02 -5.92
N LEU A 11 11.58 12.34 -5.97
CA LEU A 11 11.23 13.04 -7.20
C LEU A 11 12.39 13.02 -8.19
N LYS A 12 13.61 13.26 -7.72
CA LYS A 12 14.82 13.12 -8.54
C LYS A 12 14.99 11.67 -9.05
N LEU A 13 14.71 10.68 -8.21
CA LEU A 13 14.76 9.28 -8.62
C LEU A 13 13.72 8.98 -9.72
N TRP A 14 12.52 9.53 -9.62
CA TRP A 14 11.48 9.44 -10.65
C TRP A 14 11.91 10.07 -11.96
N GLU A 15 12.46 11.29 -11.92
CA GLU A 15 12.95 11.95 -13.13
C GLU A 15 14.07 11.14 -13.79
N GLU A 16 15.06 10.70 -13.02
CA GLU A 16 16.14 9.86 -13.56
C GLU A 16 15.63 8.54 -14.12
N PHE A 17 14.67 7.90 -13.45
CA PHE A 17 14.06 6.66 -13.90
C PHE A 17 13.34 6.84 -15.24
N LEU A 18 12.44 7.83 -15.34
CA LEU A 18 11.66 8.08 -16.55
C LEU A 18 12.53 8.53 -17.73
N ILE A 19 13.64 9.25 -17.46
CA ILE A 19 14.61 9.67 -18.49
C ILE A 19 15.45 8.50 -18.98
N LYS A 20 16.08 7.74 -18.06
CA LYS A 20 17.06 6.70 -18.41
C LYS A 20 16.39 5.44 -18.95
N PHE A 21 15.17 5.15 -18.50
CA PHE A 21 14.48 3.89 -18.79
C PHE A 21 13.25 4.06 -19.71
N LYS A 22 13.27 5.02 -20.63
CA LYS A 22 12.16 5.24 -21.59
C LYS A 22 11.74 3.97 -22.35
N HIS A 23 12.70 3.15 -22.77
CA HIS A 23 12.42 1.88 -23.44
C HIS A 23 11.72 0.86 -22.52
N VAL A 24 12.07 0.86 -21.22
CA VAL A 24 11.41 0.02 -20.22
C VAL A 24 9.98 0.49 -19.98
N LEU A 25 9.69 1.80 -20.05
CA LEU A 25 8.32 2.29 -19.94
C LEU A 25 7.42 1.80 -21.07
N ILE A 26 7.94 1.69 -22.30
CA ILE A 26 7.20 1.14 -23.43
C ILE A 26 6.87 -0.33 -23.19
N LEU A 27 7.85 -1.12 -22.75
CA LEU A 27 7.65 -2.52 -22.41
C LEU A 27 6.70 -2.71 -21.22
N ASP A 28 6.82 -1.87 -20.20
CA ASP A 28 5.96 -1.94 -19.03
C ASP A 28 4.52 -1.55 -19.40
N LYS A 29 4.32 -0.58 -20.29
CA LYS A 29 3.01 -0.24 -20.85
C LYS A 29 2.35 -1.43 -21.53
N GLU A 30 3.07 -2.19 -22.36
CA GLU A 30 2.55 -3.43 -22.97
C GLU A 30 2.17 -4.49 -21.93
N LYS A 31 2.87 -4.50 -20.80
CA LYS A 31 2.57 -5.35 -19.63
C LYS A 31 1.49 -4.75 -18.71
N GLY A 32 0.91 -3.62 -19.09
CA GLY A 32 -0.11 -2.91 -18.33
C GLY A 32 0.42 -2.18 -17.10
N TYR A 33 1.64 -1.65 -17.13
CA TYR A 33 2.27 -0.82 -16.09
C TYR A 33 2.57 -1.52 -14.75
N ILE A 34 2.99 -2.79 -14.77
CA ILE A 34 3.28 -3.56 -13.55
C ILE A 34 4.40 -2.91 -12.73
N TYR A 35 5.50 -2.54 -13.37
CA TYR A 35 6.66 -1.99 -12.68
C TYR A 35 6.41 -0.56 -12.22
N LEU A 36 5.80 0.26 -13.08
CA LEU A 36 5.45 1.64 -12.78
C LEU A 36 4.46 1.73 -11.61
N ARG A 37 3.43 0.87 -11.58
CA ARG A 37 2.51 0.78 -10.43
C ARG A 37 3.23 0.39 -9.15
N SER A 38 4.14 -0.58 -9.23
CA SER A 38 4.89 -1.05 -8.05
C SER A 38 5.82 0.05 -7.51
N PHE A 39 6.47 0.78 -8.40
CA PHE A 39 7.35 1.89 -8.04
C PHE A 39 6.56 3.08 -7.48
N LEU A 40 5.38 3.35 -8.02
CA LEU A 40 4.47 4.38 -7.52
C LEU A 40 3.92 4.04 -6.13
N TRP A 41 3.49 2.80 -5.91
CA TRP A 41 3.09 2.34 -4.58
C TRP A 41 4.23 2.47 -3.56
N TYR A 42 5.45 2.06 -3.92
CA TYR A 42 6.60 2.24 -3.04
C TYR A 42 6.86 3.72 -2.72
N THR A 43 6.72 4.60 -3.72
CA THR A 43 6.95 6.03 -3.57
C THR A 43 5.90 6.68 -2.70
N ASP A 44 4.63 6.35 -2.90
CA ASP A 44 3.50 6.92 -2.17
C ASP A 44 3.65 6.72 -0.64
N THR A 45 4.14 5.55 -0.22
CA THR A 45 4.43 5.29 1.21
C THR A 45 5.61 6.11 1.79
N LYS A 46 6.37 6.80 0.95
CA LYS A 46 7.60 7.54 1.33
C LYS A 46 7.52 9.03 1.04
N LEU A 47 6.55 9.47 0.23
CA LEU A 47 6.39 10.85 -0.18
C LEU A 47 5.55 11.61 0.86
N LEU A 48 5.86 12.88 1.08
CA LEU A 48 4.96 13.76 1.82
C LEU A 48 3.79 14.18 0.93
N GLU A 49 2.64 14.45 1.52
CA GLU A 49 1.44 14.91 0.80
C GLU A 49 1.72 16.18 -0.02
N SER A 50 2.54 17.09 0.52
CA SER A 50 2.97 18.31 -0.17
C SER A 50 3.78 18.08 -1.44
N GLN A 51 4.39 16.89 -1.59
CA GLN A 51 5.22 16.54 -2.75
C GLN A 51 4.42 15.76 -3.82
N GLN A 52 3.19 15.35 -3.53
CA GLN A 52 2.34 14.63 -4.49
C GLN A 52 2.09 15.44 -5.77
N PRO A 53 1.82 16.76 -5.73
CA PRO A 53 1.65 17.56 -6.95
C PRO A 53 2.91 17.59 -7.82
N GLU A 54 4.09 17.55 -7.21
CA GLU A 54 5.38 17.52 -7.93
C GLU A 54 5.58 16.18 -8.64
N LEU A 55 5.22 15.07 -7.98
CA LEU A 55 5.25 13.74 -8.59
C LEU A 55 4.27 13.64 -9.77
N GLU A 56 3.06 14.18 -9.64
CA GLU A 56 2.09 14.24 -10.73
C GLU A 56 2.62 15.02 -11.94
N GLN A 57 3.29 16.14 -11.70
CA GLN A 57 3.94 16.92 -12.77
C GLN A 57 5.06 16.14 -13.45
N VAL A 58 5.87 15.39 -12.69
CA VAL A 58 6.91 14.52 -13.26
C VAL A 58 6.28 13.44 -14.14
N LEU A 59 5.23 12.77 -13.68
CA LEU A 59 4.53 11.74 -14.44
C LEU A 59 3.84 12.29 -15.69
N ALA A 60 3.26 13.49 -15.62
CA ALA A 60 2.59 14.16 -16.74
C ALA A 60 3.51 14.43 -17.94
N LYS A 61 4.83 14.51 -17.71
CA LYS A 61 5.83 14.64 -18.79
C LYS A 61 5.95 13.37 -19.65
N TYR A 62 5.52 12.22 -19.13
CA TYR A 62 5.76 10.90 -19.76
C TYR A 62 4.49 10.08 -19.99
N LEU A 63 3.38 10.42 -19.33
CA LEU A 63 2.13 9.67 -19.37
C LEU A 63 0.96 10.60 -19.72
N SER A 64 0.00 10.09 -20.49
CA SER A 64 -1.27 10.79 -20.76
C SER A 64 -2.14 10.87 -19.50
N GLU A 65 -3.12 11.78 -19.49
CA GLU A 65 -4.11 11.86 -18.39
C GLU A 65 -4.86 10.55 -18.19
N GLU A 66 -5.17 9.84 -19.28
CA GLU A 66 -5.85 8.55 -19.23
C GLU A 66 -4.98 7.47 -18.57
N GLU A 67 -3.71 7.39 -18.95
CA GLU A 67 -2.75 6.43 -18.40
C GLU A 67 -2.54 6.68 -16.90
N LYS A 68 -2.34 7.95 -16.51
CA LYS A 68 -2.25 8.36 -15.12
C LYS A 68 -3.50 7.97 -14.34
N GLY A 69 -4.69 8.28 -14.86
CA GLY A 69 -5.95 7.95 -14.21
C GLY A 69 -6.15 6.43 -14.04
N ASN A 70 -5.75 5.62 -15.02
CA ASN A 70 -5.81 4.16 -14.93
C ASN A 70 -4.86 3.61 -13.86
N ILE A 71 -3.62 4.12 -13.80
CA ILE A 71 -2.61 3.73 -12.81
C ILE A 71 -3.08 4.08 -11.40
N MET A 72 -3.54 5.32 -11.18
CA MET A 72 -4.00 5.78 -9.86
C MET A 72 -5.21 4.99 -9.37
N ARG A 73 -6.21 4.74 -10.24
CA ARG A 73 -7.37 3.90 -9.90
C ARG A 73 -6.95 2.49 -9.47
N THR A 74 -5.97 1.90 -10.15
CA THR A 74 -5.47 0.56 -9.82
C THR A 74 -4.77 0.54 -8.45
N ILE A 75 -4.01 1.59 -8.12
CA ILE A 75 -3.33 1.70 -6.81
C ILE A 75 -4.37 1.90 -5.69
N ALA A 76 -5.37 2.74 -5.92
CA ALA A 76 -6.47 2.93 -4.98
C ALA A 76 -7.20 1.61 -4.70
N ALA A 77 -7.49 0.82 -5.74
CA ALA A 77 -8.07 -0.51 -5.59
C ALA A 77 -7.18 -1.44 -4.73
N LYS A 78 -5.86 -1.43 -4.98
CA LYS A 78 -4.89 -2.22 -4.20
C LYS A 78 -4.89 -1.83 -2.71
N TYR A 79 -5.01 -0.54 -2.37
CA TYR A 79 -5.11 -0.09 -0.98
C TYR A 79 -6.42 -0.52 -0.31
N ILE A 80 -7.53 -0.59 -1.06
CA ILE A 80 -8.80 -1.12 -0.56
C ILE A 80 -8.63 -2.60 -0.20
N ASP A 81 -8.05 -3.37 -1.11
CA ASP A 81 -7.82 -4.81 -0.91
C ASP A 81 -6.88 -5.07 0.28
N GLU A 82 -5.75 -4.35 0.36
CA GLU A 82 -4.82 -4.43 1.50
C GLU A 82 -5.52 -4.05 2.82
N GLY A 83 -6.39 -3.03 2.79
CA GLY A 83 -7.18 -2.61 3.95
C GLY A 83 -8.15 -3.70 4.43
N ILE A 84 -8.82 -4.38 3.51
CA ILE A 84 -9.73 -5.50 3.81
C ILE A 84 -8.95 -6.65 4.44
N GLU A 85 -7.85 -7.08 3.81
CA GLU A 85 -7.01 -8.19 4.30
C GLU A 85 -6.46 -7.93 5.72
N ILE A 86 -5.94 -6.72 5.95
CA ILE A 86 -5.46 -6.30 7.27
C ILE A 86 -6.61 -6.30 8.29
N GLY A 87 -7.79 -5.82 7.87
CA GLY A 87 -9.00 -5.79 8.69
C GLY A 87 -9.44 -7.17 9.14
N GLU A 88 -9.57 -8.11 8.20
CA GLU A 88 -9.95 -9.50 8.46
C GLU A 88 -8.94 -10.18 9.39
N THR A 89 -7.64 -10.04 9.10
CA THR A 89 -6.57 -10.66 9.90
C THR A 89 -6.59 -10.14 11.33
N LYS A 90 -6.68 -8.81 11.52
CA LYS A 90 -6.78 -8.20 12.86
C LYS A 90 -8.07 -8.59 13.57
N GLY A 91 -9.19 -8.66 12.85
CA GLY A 91 -10.49 -9.08 13.37
C GLY A 91 -10.45 -10.50 13.91
N ILE A 92 -9.93 -11.46 13.13
CA ILE A 92 -9.77 -12.86 13.54
C ILE A 92 -8.85 -12.97 14.76
N ALA A 93 -7.71 -12.27 14.77
CA ALA A 93 -6.78 -12.30 15.88
C ALA A 93 -7.42 -11.77 17.18
N LYS A 94 -8.14 -10.64 17.09
CA LYS A 94 -8.86 -10.06 18.23
C LYS A 94 -9.97 -10.98 18.73
N GLY A 95 -10.78 -11.56 17.84
CA GLY A 95 -11.83 -12.51 18.20
C GLY A 95 -11.30 -13.77 18.87
N ARG A 96 -10.18 -14.32 18.40
CA ARG A 96 -9.51 -15.46 19.06
C ARG A 96 -9.01 -15.10 20.46
N ALA A 97 -8.41 -13.91 20.63
CA ALA A 97 -7.93 -13.46 21.93
C ALA A 97 -9.08 -13.23 22.93
N GLU A 98 -10.22 -12.69 22.48
CA GLU A 98 -11.42 -12.50 23.29
C GLU A 98 -12.06 -13.85 23.67
N ALA A 99 -12.16 -14.78 22.73
CA ALA A 99 -12.64 -16.15 22.99
C ALA A 99 -11.76 -16.87 24.03
N ALA A 100 -10.44 -16.76 23.92
CA ALA A 100 -9.51 -17.32 24.89
C ALA A 100 -9.70 -16.70 26.29
N ARG A 101 -9.85 -15.38 26.38
CA ARG A 101 -10.17 -14.71 27.66
C ARG A 101 -11.52 -15.12 28.25
N GLY A 102 -12.52 -15.37 27.41
CA GLY A 102 -13.83 -15.86 27.85
C GLY A 102 -13.79 -17.29 28.40
N LEU A 103 -12.92 -18.14 27.84
CA LEU A 103 -12.69 -19.51 28.32
C LEU A 103 -11.85 -19.55 29.62
N ASP A 104 -11.00 -18.55 29.84
CA ASP A 104 -10.21 -18.39 31.08
C ASP A 104 -11.02 -17.83 32.27
N CYS A 105 -12.31 -17.52 32.09
CA CYS A 105 -13.22 -17.17 33.20
C CYS A 105 -13.71 -18.45 33.92
N PRO A 106 -13.23 -18.81 35.14
CA PRO A 106 -13.47 -20.13 35.73
C PRO A 106 -14.89 -20.34 36.31
N ASN A 107 -15.84 -19.41 36.09
CA ASN A 107 -17.05 -19.33 36.91
C ASN A 107 -18.38 -19.53 36.19
N LEU A 108 -18.41 -19.96 34.92
CA LEU A 108 -19.67 -20.20 34.19
C LEU A 108 -20.25 -21.63 34.33
N TYR A 109 -19.55 -22.57 34.98
CA TYR A 109 -20.01 -23.97 35.15
C TYR A 109 -20.62 -24.30 36.53
N LYS A 110 -20.93 -23.32 37.39
CA LYS A 110 -21.49 -23.57 38.74
C LYS A 110 -22.91 -23.02 38.98
N GLN A 111 -23.77 -22.95 37.97
CA GLN A 111 -25.16 -22.45 38.15
C GLN A 111 -26.25 -23.21 37.35
N PHE A 112 -26.07 -24.51 37.10
CA PHE A 112 -27.23 -25.37 36.78
C PHE A 112 -27.42 -26.37 37.91
N PRO A 113 -28.47 -26.22 38.76
CA PRO A 113 -28.87 -27.30 39.64
C PRO A 113 -29.41 -28.41 38.76
N LEU A 114 -28.69 -29.54 38.71
CA LEU A 114 -29.25 -30.80 38.23
C LEU A 114 -30.40 -31.16 39.17
N LEU A 115 -31.62 -31.19 38.60
CA LEU A 115 -32.82 -31.76 39.22
C LEU A 115 -32.59 -33.22 39.58
#